data_AF-A0A930R4M1-F1
#
_entry.id   AF-A0A930R4M1-F1
#
_cell.length_a   1.000
_cell.length_b   1.000
_cell.length_c   1.000
_cell.angle_alpha   90.00
_cell.angle_beta   90.00
_cell.angle_gamma   90.00
#
_symmetry.space_group_name_H-M   'P 1'
#
loop_
_entity.id
_entity.type
_entity.pdbx_description
1 polymer ?
#
loop_
_entity_poly.entity_id
_entity_poly.type
_entity_poly.pdbx_seq_one_letter_code
_entity_poly.pdbx_strand_id
1 'polypeptide(L)'
;MTGKELREAYLNFFAEKKGHLRLPSYSLVPENDPTLLLIGAGMAPLKPFFTGKVKPPRHRIVTCQRCVRTGDIENVGRTARHQTFFEMLGNFSFGDYFKKEAIPWAWEFLTEVI
;
A
#
# COMPACT_ATOMS: atom_id res chain seq x y z
N MET A 1 -1.70 -20.01 -3.12
CA MET A 1 -1.39 -18.83 -3.95
C MET A 1 0.09 -18.53 -3.93
N THR A 2 0.66 -18.18 -5.08
CA THR A 2 1.98 -17.55 -5.19
C THR A 2 1.90 -16.06 -4.78
N GLY A 3 3.04 -15.42 -4.51
CA GLY A 3 3.06 -13.98 -4.21
C GLY A 3 2.53 -13.11 -5.36
N LYS A 4 2.69 -13.56 -6.61
CA LYS A 4 2.12 -12.88 -7.78
C LYS A 4 0.60 -12.98 -7.81
N GLU A 5 0.05 -14.16 -7.54
CA GLU A 5 -1.40 -14.38 -7.47
C GLU A 5 -2.03 -13.57 -6.35
N LEU A 6 -1.44 -13.57 -5.15
CA LEU A 6 -1.91 -12.78 -4.02
C LEU A 6 -1.92 -11.28 -4.33
N ARG A 7 -0.86 -10.78 -4.98
CA ARG A 7 -0.77 -9.37 -5.41
C ARG A 7 -1.94 -9.01 -6.31
N GLU A 8 -2.16 -9.79 -7.37
CA GLU A 8 -3.25 -9.50 -8.32
C GLU A 8 -4.63 -9.67 -7.67
N ALA A 9 -4.82 -10.68 -6.82
CA ALA A 9 -6.07 -10.87 -6.08
C ALA A 9 -6.42 -9.64 -5.21
N TYR A 10 -5.45 -9.09 -4.47
CA TYR A 10 -5.66 -7.88 -3.66
C TYR A 10 -5.97 -6.65 -4.52
N LEU A 11 -5.18 -6.42 -5.57
CA LEU A 11 -5.35 -5.26 -6.44
C LEU A 11 -6.69 -5.29 -7.16
N ASN A 12 -7.10 -6.45 -7.68
CA ASN A 12 -8.38 -6.62 -8.38
C ASN A 12 -9.56 -6.53 -7.40
N PHE A 13 -9.45 -7.10 -6.19
CA PHE A 13 -10.50 -6.99 -5.17
C PHE A 13 -10.87 -5.54 -4.89
N PHE A 14 -9.90 -4.67 -4.63
CA PHE A 14 -10.18 -3.27 -4.37
C PHE A 14 -10.51 -2.48 -5.65
N ALA A 15 -9.84 -2.76 -6.77
CA ALA A 15 -10.10 -2.04 -8.02
C ALA A 15 -11.50 -2.32 -8.58
N GLU A 16 -11.86 -3.60 -8.70
CA GLU A 16 -13.10 -4.02 -9.35
C GLU A 16 -14.29 -4.00 -8.38
N LYS A 17 -14.15 -4.55 -7.16
CA LYS A 17 -15.28 -4.67 -6.24
C LYS A 17 -15.53 -3.42 -5.40
N LYS A 18 -14.48 -2.63 -5.09
CA LYS A 18 -14.57 -1.48 -4.15
C LYS A 18 -14.33 -0.11 -4.80
N GLY A 19 -14.05 -0.07 -6.11
CA GLY A 19 -13.98 1.15 -6.91
C GLY A 19 -12.69 1.96 -6.71
N HIS A 20 -11.62 1.32 -6.25
CA HIS A 20 -10.30 1.95 -6.10
C HIS A 20 -9.61 2.12 -7.46
N LEU A 21 -8.91 3.23 -7.65
CA LEU A 21 -8.00 3.40 -8.77
C LEU A 21 -6.71 2.63 -8.49
N ARG A 22 -6.38 1.64 -9.32
CA ARG A 22 -5.08 0.97 -9.27
C ARG A 22 -4.00 1.92 -9.79
N LEU A 23 -3.02 2.25 -8.95
CA LEU A 23 -1.84 2.99 -9.37
C LEU A 23 -0.58 2.10 -9.33
N PRO A 24 0.42 2.36 -10.20
CA PRO A 24 1.67 1.62 -10.17
C PRO A 24 2.45 1.91 -8.87
N SER A 25 3.40 1.03 -8.53
CA SER A 25 4.38 1.33 -7.49
C SER A 25 5.18 2.57 -7.88
N TYR A 26 5.37 3.47 -6.92
CA TYR A 26 6.27 4.61 -7.04
C TYR A 26 7.73 4.19 -6.89
N SER A 27 8.66 5.09 -7.27
CA SER A 27 10.10 4.95 -7.06
C SER A 27 10.43 4.69 -5.58
N LEU A 28 11.52 3.97 -5.32
CA LEU A 28 12.03 3.82 -3.95
C LEU A 28 12.64 5.12 -3.42
N VAL A 29 13.13 5.96 -4.33
CA VAL A 29 13.66 7.30 -4.00
C VAL A 29 12.48 8.28 -4.06
N PRO A 30 12.12 8.94 -2.95
CA PRO A 30 11.01 9.87 -2.94
C PRO A 30 11.33 11.12 -3.77
N GLU A 31 10.34 11.59 -4.53
CA GLU A 31 10.40 12.87 -5.21
C GLU A 31 9.92 13.97 -4.26
N ASN A 32 10.72 15.02 -4.07
CA ASN A 32 10.35 16.21 -3.30
C ASN A 32 10.09 16.00 -1.79
N ASP A 33 10.63 14.96 -1.16
CA ASP A 33 10.65 14.84 0.31
C ASP A 33 12.10 14.65 0.81
N PRO A 34 12.80 15.73 1.22
CA PRO A 34 14.18 15.64 1.69
C PRO A 34 14.33 14.96 3.06
N THR A 35 13.20 14.66 3.73
CA THR A 35 13.21 14.01 5.04
C THR A 35 13.15 12.48 4.95
N LEU A 36 12.83 11.94 3.78
CA LEU A 36 12.76 10.51 3.52
C LEU A 36 13.94 10.07 2.66
N LEU A 37 14.72 9.11 3.15
CA LEU A 37 15.80 8.50 2.38
C LEU A 37 15.24 7.52 1.33
N LEU A 38 14.35 6.62 1.75
CA LEU A 38 13.69 5.62 0.91
C LEU A 38 12.23 5.45 1.33
N ILE A 39 11.38 5.03 0.39
CA ILE A 39 9.98 4.75 0.66
C ILE A 39 9.84 3.46 1.47
N GLY A 40 9.40 3.56 2.73
CA GLY A 40 9.18 2.42 3.64
C GLY A 40 7.73 1.98 3.81
N ALA A 41 6.78 2.68 3.18
CA ALA A 41 5.34 2.38 3.25
C ALA A 41 4.58 2.87 2.02
N GLY A 42 3.49 2.18 1.67
CA GLY A 42 2.63 2.52 0.53
C GLY A 42 1.96 3.90 0.60
N MET A 43 1.78 4.46 1.79
CA MET A 43 1.17 5.78 1.97
C MET A 43 2.13 6.95 1.70
N ALA A 44 3.45 6.73 1.73
CA ALA A 44 4.43 7.83 1.68
C ALA A 44 4.35 8.66 0.39
N PRO A 45 4.25 8.06 -0.82
CA PRO A 45 4.01 8.83 -2.06
C PRO A 45 2.68 9.60 -2.06
N LEU A 46 1.72 9.16 -1.25
CA LEU A 46 0.33 9.67 -1.23
C LEU A 46 0.12 10.75 -0.16
N LYS A 47 1.17 11.10 0.61
CA LYS A 47 1.16 12.14 1.65
C LYS A 47 0.60 13.49 1.17
N PRO A 48 0.89 13.98 -0.06
CA PRO A 48 0.28 15.21 -0.56
C PRO A 48 -1.25 15.15 -0.69
N PHE A 49 -1.80 13.97 -0.98
CA PHE A 49 -3.25 13.77 -1.07
C PHE A 49 -3.90 13.74 0.32
N PHE A 50 -3.28 13.06 1.29
CA PHE A 50 -3.76 13.05 2.68
C PHE A 50 -3.73 14.43 3.33
N THR A 51 -2.74 15.25 3.00
CA THR A 51 -2.60 16.62 3.53
C THR A 51 -3.43 17.66 2.79
N GLY A 52 -4.14 17.28 1.71
CA GLY A 52 -4.92 18.19 0.88
C GLY A 52 -4.09 19.16 0.03
N LYS A 53 -2.76 19.01 -0.01
CA LYS A 53 -1.86 19.83 -0.85
C LYS A 53 -2.09 19.60 -2.34
N VAL A 54 -2.46 18.38 -2.70
CA VAL A 54 -2.76 17.98 -4.09
C VAL A 54 -4.07 17.23 -4.10
N LYS A 55 -4.93 17.49 -5.09
CA LYS A 55 -6.16 16.73 -5.29
C LYS A 55 -5.81 15.34 -5.83
N PRO A 56 -6.28 14.24 -5.19
CA PRO A 56 -6.00 12.90 -5.69
C PRO A 56 -6.72 12.66 -7.04
N PRO A 57 -6.16 11.82 -7.93
CA PRO A 57 -6.81 11.45 -9.20
C PRO A 57 -8.11 10.66 -8.97
N ARG A 58 -8.23 9.98 -7.82
CA ARG A 58 -9.46 9.35 -7.33
C ARG A 58 -9.45 9.33 -5.81
N HIS A 59 -10.62 9.46 -5.20
CA HIS A 59 -10.77 9.43 -3.74
C HIS A 59 -10.51 8.04 -3.12
N ARG A 60 -10.40 7.00 -3.95
CA ARG A 60 -10.03 5.63 -3.57
C ARG A 60 -8.86 5.18 -4.43
N ILE A 61 -7.78 4.73 -3.83
CA ILE A 61 -6.57 4.27 -4.53
C ILE A 61 -6.09 2.94 -3.96
N VAL A 62 -5.69 2.01 -4.81
CA VAL A 62 -5.04 0.75 -4.40
C VAL A 62 -3.67 0.63 -5.07
N THR A 63 -2.67 0.18 -4.31
CA THR A 63 -1.31 -0.01 -4.82
C THR A 63 -0.65 -1.26 -4.23
N CYS A 64 0.36 -1.76 -4.94
CA CYS A 64 1.40 -2.63 -4.39
C CYS A 64 2.72 -1.86 -4.43
N GLN A 65 3.12 -1.25 -3.31
CA GLN A 65 4.30 -0.40 -3.24
C GLN A 65 5.52 -1.22 -2.85
N ARG A 66 6.59 -1.15 -3.64
CA ARG A 66 7.91 -1.61 -3.22
C ARG A 66 8.43 -0.73 -2.09
N CYS A 67 8.82 -1.34 -0.99
CA CYS A 67 9.21 -0.66 0.24
C CYS A 67 10.62 -1.10 0.66
N VAL A 68 11.37 -0.16 1.26
CA VAL A 68 12.64 -0.46 1.92
C VAL A 68 12.60 0.00 3.38
N ARG A 69 13.01 -0.89 4.29
CA ARG A 69 13.22 -0.61 5.72
C ARG A 69 14.62 -1.01 6.13
N THR A 70 15.48 -0.03 6.29
CA THR A 70 16.86 -0.23 6.77
C THR A 70 16.94 -0.45 8.27
N GLY A 71 15.97 0.06 9.04
CA GLY A 71 15.91 -0.17 10.50
C GLY A 71 15.73 -1.63 10.90
N ASP A 72 15.24 -2.48 9.99
CA ASP A 72 15.04 -3.90 10.24
C ASP A 72 16.29 -4.76 9.92
N ILE A 73 17.39 -4.16 9.47
CA ILE A 73 18.56 -4.87 8.92
C ILE A 73 19.17 -5.89 9.89
N GLU A 74 19.25 -5.57 11.17
CA GLU A 74 19.79 -6.47 12.20
C GLU A 74 18.94 -7.73 12.44
N ASN A 75 17.67 -7.72 12.00
CA ASN A 75 16.76 -8.85 12.13
C ASN A 75 16.69 -9.72 10.87
N VAL A 76 17.18 -9.22 9.74
CA VAL A 76 17.17 -9.92 8.45
C VAL A 76 18.14 -11.10 8.51
N GLY A 77 17.67 -12.29 8.13
CA GLY A 77 18.42 -13.54 8.26
C GLY A 77 18.44 -14.13 9.68
N ARG A 78 18.07 -13.36 10.71
CA ARG A 78 17.88 -13.87 12.09
C ARG A 78 16.46 -14.33 12.37
N THR A 79 15.50 -13.85 11.59
CA THR A 79 14.08 -14.17 11.76
C THR A 79 13.42 -14.50 10.43
N ALA A 80 12.29 -15.21 10.46
CA ALA A 80 11.56 -15.62 9.27
C ALA A 80 10.68 -14.52 8.63
N ARG A 81 10.62 -13.31 9.21
CA ARG A 81 9.61 -12.28 8.84
C ARG A 81 10.16 -10.89 8.54
N HIS A 82 11.41 -10.60 8.91
CA HIS A 82 11.99 -9.29 8.65
C HIS A 82 12.69 -9.29 7.29
N GLN A 83 12.47 -8.22 6.53
CA GLN A 83 13.04 -8.00 5.21
C GLN A 83 13.51 -6.54 5.12
N THR A 84 14.60 -6.29 4.39
CA THR A 84 14.97 -4.92 4.02
C THR A 84 14.11 -4.41 2.88
N PHE A 85 13.90 -5.21 1.83
CA PHE A 85 13.06 -4.91 0.68
C PHE A 85 11.83 -5.82 0.67
N PHE A 86 10.65 -5.24 0.55
CA PHE A 86 9.38 -5.98 0.53
C PHE A 86 8.30 -5.22 -0.26
N GLU A 87 7.17 -5.86 -0.52
CA GLU A 87 6.01 -5.23 -1.14
C GLU A 87 4.90 -4.99 -0.12
N MET A 88 4.34 -3.79 -0.12
CA MET A 88 3.21 -3.40 0.72
C MET A 88 1.96 -3.22 -0.13
N LEU A 89 0.99 -4.11 0.07
CA LEU A 89 -0.36 -3.98 -0.47
C LEU A 89 -1.15 -2.99 0.39
N GLY A 90 -1.83 -2.04 -0.23
CA GLY A 90 -2.60 -1.03 0.50
C GLY A 90 -3.77 -0.46 -0.30
N ASN A 91 -4.88 -0.23 0.41
CA ASN A 91 -6.07 0.48 -0.05
C ASN A 91 -6.22 1.79 0.73
N PHE A 92 -6.33 2.91 0.02
CA PHE A 92 -6.32 4.25 0.58
C PHE A 92 -7.62 4.99 0.26
N SER A 93 -8.12 5.72 1.25
CA SER A 93 -9.26 6.62 1.13
C SER A 93 -8.84 8.06 1.38
N PHE A 94 -9.26 8.97 0.50
CA PHE A 94 -9.02 10.40 0.61
C PHE A 94 -10.35 11.12 0.77
N GLY A 95 -10.87 11.13 2.00
CA GLY A 95 -12.15 11.78 2.33
C GLY A 95 -13.38 11.07 1.76
N ASP A 96 -13.36 9.74 1.66
CA ASP A 96 -14.46 8.95 1.11
C ASP A 96 -15.03 7.92 2.09
N TYR A 97 -14.33 6.82 2.35
CA TYR A 97 -14.74 5.77 3.29
C TYR A 97 -13.88 5.80 4.56
N PHE A 98 -14.37 5.21 5.64
CA PHE A 98 -13.66 5.21 6.91
C PHE A 98 -13.73 3.83 7.57
N LYS A 99 -13.81 3.78 8.91
CA LYS A 99 -13.78 2.54 9.70
C LYS A 99 -14.89 1.56 9.30
N LYS A 100 -16.08 2.07 8.98
CA LYS A 100 -17.26 1.26 8.66
C LYS A 100 -17.02 0.37 7.44
N GLU A 101 -16.28 0.84 6.46
CA GLU A 101 -15.95 0.09 5.24
C GLU A 101 -14.57 -0.57 5.32
N ALA A 102 -13.59 0.11 5.92
CA ALA A 102 -12.20 -0.37 5.94
C ALA A 102 -12.04 -1.73 6.63
N ILE A 103 -12.69 -1.94 7.79
CA ILE A 103 -12.58 -3.20 8.54
C ILE A 103 -13.30 -4.34 7.80
N PRO A 104 -14.58 -4.19 7.39
CA PRO A 104 -15.27 -5.26 6.68
C PRO A 104 -14.61 -5.65 5.36
N TRP A 105 -14.06 -4.71 4.58
CA TRP A 105 -13.38 -5.06 3.33
C TRP A 105 -12.07 -5.80 3.55
N ALA A 106 -11.33 -5.46 4.61
CA ALA A 106 -10.15 -6.23 4.99
C ALA A 106 -10.54 -7.66 5.42
N TRP A 107 -11.61 -7.79 6.20
CA TRP A 107 -12.15 -9.08 6.62
C TRP A 107 -12.62 -9.93 5.43
N GLU A 108 -13.45 -9.36 4.57
CA GLU A 108 -13.97 -10.00 3.34
C GLU A 108 -12.83 -10.51 2.46
N PHE A 109 -11.77 -9.72 2.25
CA PHE A 109 -10.60 -10.18 1.50
C PHE A 109 -9.95 -11.41 2.15
N LEU A 110 -9.76 -11.40 3.48
CA LEU A 110 -9.09 -12.47 4.21
C LEU A 110 -9.91 -13.76 4.31
N THR A 111 -11.24 -13.70 4.27
CA THR A 111 -12.11 -14.87 4.48
C THR A 111 -12.82 -15.37 3.23
N GLU A 112 -12.97 -14.53 2.19
CA GLU A 112 -13.74 -14.87 0.99
C GLU A 112 -12.93 -14.84 -0.31
N VAL A 113 -11.69 -14.34 -0.29
CA VAL A 113 -10.84 -14.22 -1.49
C VAL A 113 -9.55 -15.04 -1.40
N ILE A 114 -8.90 -15.03 -0.23
CA ILE A 114 -7.70 -15.82 0.06
C ILE A 114 -8.10 -17.25 0.46
#